data_AF-A0A813AK71-F1
#
_entry.id   AF-A0A813AK71-F1
#
_cell.length_a   1.000
_cell.length_b   1.000
_cell.length_c   1.000
_cell.angle_alpha   90.00
_cell.angle_beta   90.00
_cell.angle_gamma   90.00
#
_symmetry.space_group_name_H-M   'P 1'
#
loop_
_entity.id
_entity.type
_entity.pdbx_description
1 polymer ?
#
loop_
_entity_poly.entity_id
_entity_poly.type
_entity_poly.pdbx_seq_one_letter_code
_entity_poly.pdbx_strand_id
1 'polypeptide(L)'
;MRKVSHEVLSCLGHFAHGKLKQHFISVGFAGDVIRISITAVSLVGLSINWGAFQTQQELQLIFACTGFLRWLRVLNSLKGFESTGKPMLPILQAVPATGPFFFVVFCWFAAFVHLYYSFGLGDFWSGTTILYNLGFLAETSDVMLPAGDNAAQWRLLVDFVIMVMSFSMSIILLNVLIGVRAESYNRGAF
;
A
#
# COMPACT_ATOMS: atom_id res chain seq x y z
N MET A 1 -24.49 -15.44 -4.11
CA MET A 1 -25.29 -15.86 -2.93
C MET A 1 -24.54 -16.82 -2.00
N ARG A 2 -23.82 -17.85 -2.52
CA ARG A 2 -23.09 -18.84 -1.70
C ARG A 2 -22.04 -18.27 -0.70
N LYS A 3 -21.43 -17.11 -0.98
CA LYS A 3 -20.45 -16.49 -0.05
C LYS A 3 -21.11 -15.81 1.16
N VAL A 4 -22.25 -15.15 0.95
CA VAL A 4 -23.00 -14.48 2.03
C VAL A 4 -23.56 -15.51 3.00
N SER A 5 -24.06 -16.65 2.49
CA SER A 5 -24.54 -17.74 3.35
C SER A 5 -23.41 -18.34 4.19
N HIS A 6 -22.20 -18.47 3.64
CA HIS A 6 -21.02 -18.93 4.40
C HIS A 6 -20.57 -17.92 5.47
N GLU A 7 -20.62 -16.62 5.18
CA GLU A 7 -20.32 -15.57 6.16
C GLU A 7 -21.33 -15.58 7.32
N VAL A 8 -22.63 -15.65 7.01
CA VAL A 8 -23.70 -15.73 8.03
C VAL A 8 -23.56 -16.99 8.89
N LEU A 9 -23.26 -18.14 8.30
CA LEU A 9 -22.99 -19.39 9.02
C LEU A 9 -21.72 -19.29 9.88
N SER A 10 -20.67 -18.63 9.39
CA SER A 10 -19.44 -18.42 10.16
C SER A 10 -19.67 -17.47 11.34
N CYS A 11 -20.45 -16.41 11.16
CA CYS A 11 -20.83 -15.48 12.22
C CYS A 11 -21.68 -16.18 13.29
N LEU A 12 -22.65 -17.01 12.88
CA LEU A 12 -23.46 -17.83 13.81
C LEU A 12 -22.59 -18.86 14.56
N GLY A 13 -21.64 -19.49 13.88
CA GLY A 13 -20.70 -20.43 14.50
C GLY A 13 -19.77 -19.77 15.52
N HIS A 14 -19.28 -18.55 15.25
CA HIS A 14 -18.45 -17.78 16.17
C HIS A 14 -19.26 -17.13 17.30
N PHE A 15 -20.55 -16.83 17.05
CA PHE A 15 -21.52 -16.41 18.08
C PHE A 15 -21.75 -17.53 19.09
N ALA A 16 -21.99 -18.75 18.62
CA ALA A 16 -22.20 -19.92 19.47
C ALA A 16 -20.98 -20.26 20.36
N HIS A 17 -19.76 -19.94 19.91
CA HIS A 17 -18.52 -20.18 20.67
C HIS A 17 -17.99 -18.96 21.43
N GLY A 18 -18.73 -17.83 21.46
CA GLY A 18 -18.31 -16.62 22.17
C GLY A 18 -17.09 -15.90 21.59
N LYS A 19 -16.65 -16.23 20.37
CA LYS A 19 -15.43 -15.72 19.72
C LYS A 19 -15.70 -14.66 18.64
N LEU A 20 -16.87 -14.03 18.66
CA LEU A 20 -17.25 -12.98 17.69
C LEU A 20 -16.23 -11.85 17.61
N LYS A 21 -15.68 -11.40 18.74
CA LYS A 21 -14.64 -10.36 18.75
C LYS A 21 -13.44 -10.74 17.89
N GLN A 22 -13.01 -12.00 17.90
CA GLN A 22 -11.88 -12.47 17.08
C GLN A 22 -12.24 -12.53 15.58
N HIS A 23 -13.51 -12.82 15.25
CA HIS A 23 -13.97 -12.82 13.87
C HIS A 23 -14.03 -11.41 13.27
N PHE A 24 -14.58 -10.44 14.02
CA PHE A 24 -14.66 -9.03 13.57
C PHE A 24 -13.30 -8.33 13.50
N ILE A 25 -12.32 -8.75 14.31
CA ILE A 25 -10.94 -8.23 14.28
C ILE A 25 -10.12 -8.85 13.13
N SER A 26 -10.63 -9.88 12.45
CA SER A 26 -9.93 -10.48 11.32
C SER A 26 -9.79 -9.49 10.17
N VAL A 27 -8.54 -9.21 9.78
CA VAL A 27 -8.17 -8.34 8.66
C VAL A 27 -8.87 -8.77 7.35
N GLY A 28 -9.13 -10.08 7.19
CA GLY A 28 -9.88 -10.61 6.05
C GLY A 28 -11.33 -10.16 6.02
N PHE A 29 -12.02 -10.21 7.15
CA PHE A 29 -13.43 -9.79 7.26
C PHE A 29 -13.57 -8.28 7.02
N ALA A 30 -12.71 -7.48 7.65
CA ALA A 30 -12.70 -6.03 7.44
C ALA A 30 -12.50 -5.66 5.95
N GLY A 31 -11.56 -6.31 5.27
CA GLY A 31 -11.33 -6.11 3.83
C GLY A 31 -12.52 -6.53 2.97
N ASP A 32 -13.19 -7.63 3.33
CA ASP A 32 -14.39 -8.11 2.62
C ASP A 32 -15.58 -7.14 2.79
N VAL A 33 -15.82 -6.63 3.99
CA VAL A 33 -16.86 -5.63 4.28
C VAL A 33 -16.59 -4.32 3.51
N ILE A 34 -15.38 -3.79 3.58
CA ILE A 34 -15.01 -2.56 2.86
C ILE A 34 -15.27 -2.72 1.36
N ARG A 35 -14.80 -3.83 0.78
CA ARG A 35 -15.00 -4.10 -0.66
C ARG A 35 -16.48 -4.18 -1.03
N ILE A 36 -17.30 -4.87 -0.23
CA ILE A 36 -18.74 -5.02 -0.48
C ILE A 36 -19.42 -3.66 -0.41
N SER A 37 -19.13 -2.87 0.62
CA SER A 37 -19.71 -1.53 0.80
C SER A 37 -19.37 -0.59 -0.36
N ILE A 38 -18.09 -0.48 -0.76
CA ILE A 38 -17.68 0.39 -1.88
C ILE A 38 -18.31 -0.07 -3.20
N THR A 39 -18.40 -1.39 -3.42
CA THR A 39 -19.08 -1.94 -4.61
C THR A 39 -20.57 -1.61 -4.62
N ALA A 40 -21.24 -1.71 -3.47
CA ALA A 40 -22.66 -1.39 -3.35
C ALA A 40 -22.92 0.09 -3.62
N VAL A 41 -22.13 0.99 -3.01
CA VAL A 41 -22.22 2.45 -3.25
C VAL A 41 -22.01 2.77 -4.72
N SER A 42 -21.00 2.18 -5.36
CA SER A 42 -20.73 2.41 -6.79
C SER A 42 -21.88 1.94 -7.68
N LEU A 43 -22.44 0.76 -7.42
CA LEU A 43 -23.56 0.22 -8.20
C LEU A 43 -24.83 1.07 -8.01
N VAL A 44 -25.17 1.44 -6.77
CA VAL A 44 -26.32 2.30 -6.49
C VAL A 44 -26.14 3.66 -7.16
N GLY A 45 -24.95 4.26 -7.05
CA GLY A 45 -24.65 5.54 -7.72
C GLY A 45 -24.84 5.46 -9.23
N LEU A 46 -24.27 4.44 -9.89
CA LEU A 46 -24.40 4.25 -11.34
C LEU A 46 -25.84 3.98 -11.76
N SER A 47 -26.64 3.35 -10.90
CA SER A 47 -28.05 3.06 -11.15
C SER A 47 -28.92 4.33 -11.14
N ILE A 48 -28.55 5.31 -10.30
CA ILE A 48 -29.29 6.56 -10.15
C ILE A 48 -28.87 7.55 -11.23
N ASN A 49 -27.55 7.77 -11.41
CA ASN A 49 -27.05 8.77 -12.35
C ASN A 49 -25.67 8.40 -12.88
N TRP A 50 -25.65 7.76 -14.05
CA TRP A 50 -24.42 7.43 -14.76
C TRP A 50 -23.55 8.65 -15.06
N GLY A 51 -24.16 9.78 -15.46
CA GLY A 51 -23.44 11.00 -15.83
C GLY A 51 -22.68 11.64 -14.66
N ALA A 52 -23.15 11.44 -13.42
CA ALA A 52 -22.50 11.98 -12.23
C ALA A 52 -21.07 11.41 -12.01
N PHE A 53 -20.80 10.18 -12.46
CA PHE A 53 -19.46 9.56 -12.35
C PHE A 53 -18.43 10.14 -13.31
N GLN A 54 -18.87 10.86 -14.35
CA GLN A 54 -17.98 11.57 -15.28
C GLN A 54 -17.73 13.01 -14.85
N THR A 55 -18.64 13.60 -14.07
CA THR A 55 -18.57 15.02 -13.69
C THR A 55 -18.08 15.23 -12.25
N GLN A 56 -18.35 14.29 -11.35
CA GLN A 56 -17.96 14.40 -9.94
C GLN A 56 -16.72 13.56 -9.65
N GLN A 57 -15.63 14.24 -9.28
CA GLN A 57 -14.33 13.62 -8.99
C GLN A 57 -14.41 12.57 -7.86
N GLU A 58 -15.23 12.82 -6.84
CA GLU A 58 -15.40 11.90 -5.71
C GLU A 58 -16.01 10.56 -6.15
N LEU A 59 -17.07 10.61 -6.96
CA LEU A 59 -17.71 9.41 -7.51
C LEU A 59 -16.79 8.66 -8.47
N GLN A 60 -16.04 9.40 -9.29
CA GLN A 60 -15.02 8.83 -10.18
C GLN A 60 -13.95 8.08 -9.39
N LEU A 61 -13.48 8.66 -8.27
CA LEU A 61 -12.50 8.03 -7.39
C LEU A 61 -13.06 6.77 -6.74
N ILE A 62 -14.29 6.82 -6.21
CA ILE A 62 -14.98 5.65 -5.62
C ILE A 62 -15.13 4.52 -6.66
N PHE A 63 -15.46 4.85 -7.90
CA PHE A 63 -15.58 3.89 -8.99
C PHE A 63 -14.22 3.30 -9.39
N ALA A 64 -13.18 4.12 -9.49
CA ALA A 64 -11.82 3.67 -9.73
C ALA A 64 -11.33 2.69 -8.63
N CYS A 65 -11.57 3.03 -7.36
CA CYS A 65 -11.29 2.15 -6.23
C CYS A 65 -12.05 0.82 -6.33
N THR A 66 -13.33 0.85 -6.73
CA THR A 66 -14.13 -0.37 -6.96
C THR A 66 -13.52 -1.25 -8.05
N GLY A 67 -13.11 -0.65 -9.17
CA GLY A 67 -12.44 -1.35 -10.26
C GLY A 67 -11.15 -2.03 -9.78
N PHE A 68 -10.30 -1.29 -9.06
CA PHE A 68 -9.06 -1.82 -8.49
C PHE A 68 -9.31 -2.99 -7.52
N LEU A 69 -10.23 -2.84 -6.56
CA LEU A 69 -10.58 -3.90 -5.60
C LEU A 69 -11.16 -5.14 -6.28
N ARG A 70 -11.87 -5.00 -7.41
CA ARG A 70 -12.33 -6.15 -8.22
C ARG A 70 -11.17 -6.90 -8.84
N TRP A 71 -10.17 -6.22 -9.37
CA TRP A 71 -8.96 -6.88 -9.91
C TRP A 71 -8.17 -7.62 -8.83
N LEU A 72 -8.06 -7.07 -7.62
CA LEU A 72 -7.47 -7.79 -6.48
C LEU A 72 -8.24 -9.07 -6.13
N ARG A 73 -9.57 -9.06 -6.27
CA ARG A 73 -10.39 -10.28 -6.08
C ARG A 73 -10.18 -11.31 -7.19
N VAL A 74 -9.97 -10.88 -8.43
CA VAL A 74 -9.58 -11.77 -9.53
C VAL A 74 -8.28 -12.47 -9.18
N LEU A 75 -7.24 -11.73 -8.74
CA LEU A 75 -5.99 -12.31 -8.25
C LEU A 75 -6.22 -13.29 -7.10
N ASN A 76 -7.09 -12.95 -6.13
CA ASN A 76 -7.38 -13.86 -5.02
C ASN A 76 -8.06 -15.16 -5.49
N SER A 77 -8.84 -15.11 -6.58
CA SER A 77 -9.50 -16.28 -7.15
C SER A 77 -8.53 -17.15 -7.94
N LEU A 78 -7.44 -16.57 -8.48
CA LEU A 78 -6.39 -17.31 -9.17
C LEU A 78 -5.61 -18.27 -8.24
N LYS A 79 -5.69 -18.08 -6.91
CA LYS A 79 -5.07 -18.99 -5.92
C LYS A 79 -5.58 -20.42 -6.02
N GLY A 80 -6.82 -20.60 -6.49
CA GLY A 80 -7.46 -21.92 -6.56
C GLY A 80 -7.04 -22.76 -7.77
N PHE A 81 -6.31 -22.21 -8.73
CA PHE A 81 -5.88 -22.94 -9.92
C PHE A 81 -4.54 -23.63 -9.67
N GLU A 82 -4.38 -24.86 -10.15
CA GLU A 82 -3.17 -25.64 -9.92
C GLU A 82 -1.91 -25.02 -10.58
N SER A 83 -2.08 -24.44 -11.77
CA SER A 83 -0.98 -23.80 -12.52
C SER A 83 -0.53 -22.47 -11.90
N THR A 84 -1.47 -21.60 -11.54
CA THR A 84 -1.19 -20.23 -11.06
C THR A 84 -1.13 -20.11 -9.54
N GLY A 85 -1.87 -20.97 -8.82
CA GLY A 85 -1.99 -20.91 -7.37
C GLY A 85 -0.72 -21.34 -6.64
N LYS A 86 -0.06 -22.41 -7.09
CA LYS A 86 1.20 -22.93 -6.52
C LYS A 86 2.30 -21.86 -6.43
N PRO A 87 2.64 -21.10 -7.50
CA PRO A 87 3.65 -20.03 -7.40
C PRO A 87 3.15 -18.77 -6.68
N MET A 88 1.84 -18.53 -6.64
CA MET A 88 1.29 -17.30 -6.06
C MET A 88 1.15 -17.36 -4.54
N LEU A 89 0.89 -18.54 -3.97
CA LEU A 89 0.66 -18.71 -2.53
C LEU A 89 1.84 -18.23 -1.66
N PRO A 90 3.11 -18.55 -1.98
CA PRO A 90 4.26 -18.08 -1.22
C PRO A 90 4.41 -16.55 -1.25
N ILE A 91 4.11 -15.91 -2.40
CA ILE A 91 4.13 -14.43 -2.52
C ILE A 91 3.16 -13.80 -1.52
N LEU A 92 1.95 -14.35 -1.41
CA LEU A 92 0.90 -13.81 -0.56
C LEU A 92 1.16 -14.03 0.93
N GLN A 93 1.84 -15.11 1.28
CA GLN A 93 2.29 -15.38 2.65
C GLN A 93 3.47 -14.49 3.05
N ALA A 94 4.33 -14.11 2.10
CA ALA A 94 5.45 -13.22 2.35
C ALA A 94 5.02 -11.77 2.65
N VAL A 95 3.91 -11.29 2.06
CA VAL A 95 3.43 -9.91 2.25
C VAL A 95 3.23 -9.55 3.74
N PRO A 96 2.40 -10.24 4.53
CA PRO A 96 2.22 -9.90 5.95
C PRO A 96 3.51 -10.08 6.77
N ALA A 97 4.36 -11.05 6.42
CA ALA A 97 5.63 -11.29 7.09
C ALA A 97 6.62 -10.11 6.91
N THR A 98 6.50 -9.33 5.84
CA THR A 98 7.33 -8.13 5.61
C THR A 98 6.86 -6.88 6.38
N GLY A 99 5.77 -6.96 7.14
CA GLY A 99 5.20 -5.82 7.87
C GLY A 99 6.20 -5.07 8.78
N PRO A 100 6.95 -5.75 9.68
CA PRO A 100 7.94 -5.10 10.53
C PRO A 100 9.04 -4.38 9.74
N PHE A 101 9.46 -4.92 8.60
CA PHE A 101 10.44 -4.28 7.73
C PHE A 101 9.89 -2.96 7.15
N PHE A 102 8.64 -2.96 6.66
CA PHE A 102 8.02 -1.74 6.16
C PHE A 102 7.86 -0.67 7.23
N PHE A 103 7.67 -1.03 8.50
CA PHE A 103 7.66 -0.07 9.59
C PHE A 103 9.03 0.61 9.78
N VAL A 104 10.12 -0.15 9.74
CA VAL A 104 11.48 0.41 9.79
C VAL A 104 11.73 1.35 8.62
N VAL A 105 11.38 0.92 7.40
CA VAL A 105 11.50 1.76 6.20
C VAL A 105 10.67 3.03 6.32
N PHE A 106 9.45 2.95 6.85
CA PHE A 106 8.57 4.10 7.06
C PHE A 106 9.17 5.10 8.05
N CYS A 107 9.66 4.66 9.21
CA CYS A 107 10.32 5.54 10.18
C CYS A 107 11.56 6.22 9.59
N TRP A 108 12.37 5.47 8.84
CA TRP A 108 13.55 5.98 8.16
C TRP A 108 13.18 7.02 7.09
N PHE A 109 12.18 6.72 6.26
CA PHE A 109 11.68 7.63 5.23
C PHE A 109 11.10 8.91 5.84
N ALA A 110 10.29 8.78 6.90
CA ALA A 110 9.69 9.90 7.60
C ALA A 110 10.75 10.85 8.18
N ALA A 111 11.88 10.33 8.65
CA ALA A 111 13.01 11.15 9.11
C ALA A 111 13.58 12.03 7.99
N PHE A 112 13.75 11.50 6.78
CA PHE A 112 14.20 12.29 5.63
C PHE A 112 13.16 13.30 5.15
N VAL A 113 11.88 12.92 5.14
CA VAL A 113 10.78 13.86 4.83
C VAL A 113 10.78 15.02 5.83
N HIS A 114 10.93 14.73 7.12
CA HIS A 114 11.02 15.74 8.16
C HIS A 114 12.21 16.67 7.94
N LEU A 115 13.40 16.12 7.68
CA LEU A 115 14.60 16.88 7.41
C LEU A 115 14.47 17.77 6.16
N TYR A 116 13.90 17.24 5.08
CA TYR A 116 13.65 17.99 3.84
C TYR A 116 12.69 19.16 4.08
N TYR A 117 11.64 18.93 4.85
CA TYR A 117 10.69 19.97 5.25
C TYR A 117 11.35 21.02 6.17
N SER A 118 12.19 20.60 7.13
CA SER A 118 12.93 21.51 8.02
C SER A 118 13.90 22.42 7.28
N PHE A 119 14.47 21.97 6.16
CA PHE A 119 15.29 22.81 5.28
C PHE A 119 14.49 23.80 4.43
N GLY A 120 13.15 23.75 4.47
CA GLY A 120 12.29 24.65 3.71
C GLY A 120 12.36 24.44 2.19
N LEU A 121 12.67 23.22 1.76
CA LEU A 121 12.91 22.88 0.35
C LEU A 121 11.60 22.65 -0.45
N GLY A 122 10.45 22.61 0.22
CA GLY A 122 9.15 22.51 -0.41
C GLY A 122 8.03 22.10 0.55
N ASP A 123 6.80 22.08 0.03
CA ASP A 123 5.63 21.63 0.78
C ASP A 123 5.72 20.14 1.13
N PHE A 124 5.08 19.74 2.23
CA PHE A 124 5.11 18.36 2.74
C PHE A 124 4.78 17.32 1.66
N TRP A 125 3.70 17.51 0.88
CA TRP A 125 3.27 16.55 -0.14
C TRP A 125 4.21 16.50 -1.35
N SER A 126 4.67 17.66 -1.81
CA SER A 126 5.61 17.75 -2.94
C SER A 126 6.96 17.14 -2.57
N GLY A 127 7.52 17.52 -1.42
CA GLY A 127 8.77 16.96 -0.89
C GLY A 127 8.69 15.46 -0.64
N THR A 128 7.57 14.97 -0.08
CA THR A 128 7.35 13.53 0.11
C THR A 128 7.35 12.79 -1.23
N THR A 129 6.72 13.33 -2.27
CA THR A 129 6.66 12.71 -3.60
C THR A 129 8.04 12.68 -4.25
N ILE A 130 8.78 13.78 -4.17
CA ILE A 130 10.16 13.87 -4.70
C ILE A 130 11.07 12.84 -4.01
N LEU A 131 11.03 12.78 -2.68
CA LEU A 131 11.84 11.82 -1.92
C LEU A 131 11.39 10.38 -2.19
N TYR A 132 10.09 10.12 -2.36
CA TYR A 132 9.60 8.79 -2.71
C TYR A 132 10.14 8.33 -4.06
N ASN A 133 10.03 9.18 -5.08
CA ASN A 133 10.55 8.92 -6.43
C ASN A 133 12.06 8.67 -6.40
N LEU A 134 12.80 9.48 -5.64
CA LEU A 134 14.25 9.30 -5.52
C LEU A 134 14.62 8.01 -4.79
N GLY A 135 14.06 7.79 -3.60
CA GLY A 135 14.48 6.72 -2.71
C GLY A 135 14.03 5.33 -3.16
N PHE A 136 12.81 5.23 -3.70
CA PHE A 136 12.21 3.95 -4.06
C PHE A 136 12.21 3.67 -5.57
N LEU A 137 12.09 4.70 -6.41
CA LEU A 137 12.01 4.54 -7.87
C LEU A 137 13.32 4.92 -8.58
N ALA A 138 14.30 5.49 -7.86
CA ALA A 138 15.53 6.05 -8.41
C ALA A 138 15.26 7.08 -9.54
N GLU A 139 14.12 7.77 -9.47
CA GLU A 139 13.71 8.79 -10.43
C GLU A 139 14.05 10.19 -9.89
N THR A 140 14.90 10.90 -10.62
CA THR A 140 15.27 12.28 -10.33
C THR A 140 14.29 13.24 -11.00
N SER A 141 13.75 14.18 -10.24
CA SER A 141 12.99 15.30 -10.80
C SER A 141 13.86 16.56 -10.83
N ASP A 142 13.79 17.34 -11.90
CA ASP A 142 14.51 18.63 -12.01
C ASP A 142 14.15 19.62 -10.88
N VAL A 143 13.05 19.36 -10.17
CA VAL A 143 12.51 20.11 -9.03
C VAL A 143 13.27 19.83 -7.72
N MET A 144 14.27 18.94 -7.71
CA MET A 144 15.10 18.68 -6.52
C MET A 144 15.95 19.86 -6.07
N LEU A 145 16.13 20.87 -6.92
CA LEU A 145 16.92 22.05 -6.60
C LEU A 145 16.05 23.10 -5.89
N PRO A 146 16.47 23.57 -4.72
CA PRO A 146 15.70 24.54 -3.98
C PRO A 146 15.68 25.89 -4.69
N ALA A 147 14.47 26.37 -4.97
CA ALA A 147 14.22 27.58 -5.76
C ALA A 147 14.34 28.90 -4.96
N GLY A 148 15.11 28.94 -3.87
CA GLY A 148 15.19 30.12 -2.98
C GLY A 148 16.60 30.46 -2.50
N ASP A 149 16.86 31.76 -2.31
CA ASP A 149 18.17 32.31 -1.92
C ASP A 149 18.75 31.72 -0.61
N ASN A 150 17.89 31.33 0.34
CA ASN A 150 18.32 30.70 1.60
C ASN A 150 18.90 29.29 1.42
N ALA A 151 18.56 28.62 0.34
CA ALA A 151 19.00 27.27 0.10
C ALA A 151 20.42 27.18 -0.48
N ALA A 152 20.97 28.30 -0.95
CA ALA A 152 22.37 28.38 -1.36
C ALA A 152 23.34 28.12 -0.18
N GLN A 153 22.96 28.48 1.05
CA GLN A 153 23.81 28.33 2.24
C GLN A 153 23.96 26.86 2.66
N TRP A 154 22.88 26.07 2.56
CA TRP A 154 22.85 24.67 2.99
C TRP A 154 22.94 23.68 1.85
N ARG A 155 23.17 24.14 0.62
CA ARG A 155 23.11 23.33 -0.60
C ARG A 155 23.98 22.07 -0.52
N LEU A 156 25.24 22.22 -0.09
CA LEU A 156 26.15 21.08 0.06
C LEU A 156 25.66 20.06 1.09
N LEU A 157 25.05 20.52 2.18
CA LEU A 157 24.54 19.64 3.23
C LEU A 157 23.27 18.93 2.76
N VAL A 158 22.38 19.64 2.08
CA VAL A 158 21.16 19.08 1.47
C VAL A 158 21.52 18.03 0.42
N ASP A 159 22.42 18.36 -0.51
CA ASP A 159 22.90 17.43 -1.55
C ASP A 159 23.53 16.17 -0.93
N PHE A 160 24.34 16.35 0.13
CA PHE A 160 24.92 15.23 0.87
C PHE A 160 23.85 14.36 1.53
N VAL A 161 22.85 14.96 2.18
CA VAL A 161 21.76 14.19 2.81
C VAL A 161 20.91 13.46 1.78
N ILE A 162 20.61 14.07 0.64
CA ILE A 162 19.88 13.46 -0.47
C ILE A 162 20.69 12.28 -1.07
N MET A 163 22.01 12.43 -1.19
CA MET A 163 22.91 11.34 -1.60
C MET A 163 22.88 10.17 -0.61
N VAL A 164 22.98 10.45 0.69
CA VAL A 164 22.90 9.42 1.74
C VAL A 164 21.54 8.73 1.75
N MET A 165 20.47 9.50 1.56
CA MET A 165 19.11 8.99 1.48
C MET A 165 18.95 8.03 0.31
N SER A 166 19.30 8.45 -0.91
CA SER A 166 19.20 7.63 -2.11
C SER A 166 20.05 6.35 -2.01
N PHE A 167 21.29 6.46 -1.52
CA PHE A 167 22.13 5.29 -1.26
C PHE A 167 21.49 4.33 -0.25
N SER A 168 21.05 4.83 0.90
CA SER A 168 20.47 3.98 1.95
C SER A 168 19.14 3.35 1.55
N MET A 169 18.25 4.09 0.88
CA MET A 169 16.93 3.60 0.48
C MET A 169 17.01 2.66 -0.72
N SER A 170 17.69 3.06 -1.79
CA SER A 170 17.69 2.31 -3.04
C SER A 170 18.63 1.11 -3.01
N ILE A 171 19.77 1.21 -2.31
CA ILE A 171 20.78 0.13 -2.29
C ILE A 171 20.63 -0.70 -1.02
N ILE A 172 20.65 -0.09 0.17
CA ILE A 172 20.67 -0.88 1.41
C ILE A 172 19.30 -1.52 1.66
N LEU A 173 18.23 -0.73 1.73
CA LEU A 173 16.92 -1.23 2.14
C LEU A 173 16.28 -2.15 1.09
N LEU A 174 16.45 -1.87 -0.21
CA LEU A 174 15.95 -2.78 -1.25
C LEU A 174 16.67 -4.14 -1.22
N ASN A 175 17.99 -4.15 -1.03
CA ASN A 175 18.75 -5.39 -0.93
C ASN A 175 18.42 -6.18 0.35
N VAL A 176 18.22 -5.48 1.48
CA VAL A 176 17.74 -6.12 2.71
C VAL A 176 16.34 -6.69 2.52
N LEU A 177 15.42 -6.01 1.81
CA LEU A 177 14.09 -6.54 1.50
C LEU A 177 14.18 -7.83 0.69
N ILE A 178 15.06 -7.90 -0.30
CA ILE A 178 15.30 -9.12 -1.09
C ILE A 178 15.81 -10.23 -0.17
N GLY A 179 16.78 -9.95 0.70
CA GLY A 179 17.31 -10.93 1.67
C GLY A 179 16.25 -11.46 2.64
N VAL A 180 15.45 -10.57 3.24
CA VAL A 180 14.35 -10.94 4.15
C VAL A 180 13.30 -11.78 3.42
N ARG A 181 12.97 -11.42 2.18
CA ARG A 181 12.03 -12.20 1.36
C ARG A 181 12.61 -13.56 1.02
N ALA A 182 13.85 -13.65 0.57
CA ALA A 182 14.50 -14.92 0.23
C ALA A 182 14.50 -15.89 1.42
N GLU A 183 14.82 -15.39 2.61
CA GLU A 183 14.78 -16.19 3.84
C GLU A 183 13.35 -16.63 4.19
N SER A 184 12.36 -15.76 4.01
CA SER A 184 10.94 -16.09 4.21
C SER A 184 10.44 -17.16 3.23
N TYR A 185 10.86 -17.08 1.95
CA TYR A 185 10.54 -18.11 0.95
C TYR A 185 11.17 -19.47 1.32
N ASN A 186 12.42 -19.48 1.77
CA ASN A 186 13.09 -20.71 2.19
C ASN A 186 12.44 -21.34 3.44
N ARG A 187 11.97 -20.52 4.39
CA ARG A 187 11.28 -21.01 5.61
C ARG A 187 9.83 -21.41 5.36
N GLY A 188 9.18 -20.84 4.35
CA GLY A 188 7.79 -21.11 3.96
C GLY A 188 7.64 -22.24 2.94
N ALA A 189 8.73 -22.84 2.45
CA ALA A 189 8.70 -24.01 1.59
C ALA A 189 8.31 -25.27 2.39
N PHE A 190 7.00 -25.47 2.53
CA PHE A 190 6.35 -26.74 2.88
C PHE A 190 5.60 -27.27 1.66
#